data_AF-A0ABD0TAK0-F1
#
_entry.id   AF-A0ABD0TAK0-F1
#
_cell.length_a   1.000
_cell.length_b   1.000
_cell.length_c   1.000
_cell.angle_alpha   90.00
_cell.angle_beta   90.00
_cell.angle_gamma   90.00
#
_symmetry.space_group_name_H-M   'P 1'
#
loop_
_entity.id
_entity.type
_entity.pdbx_description
1 polymer ?
#
loop_
_entity_poly.entity_id
_entity_poly.type
_entity_poly.pdbx_seq_one_letter_code
_entity_poly.pdbx_strand_id
1 'polypeptide(L)'
;MNFVTISAVLMVAGIVNAEIKFDTKNIANGEYAYMYHDGLSSKDETGKLDSEGNSVVTGQYRYVLGDKEYVVTYTADKDGFHPKITILEYELGRMRVHSEVFLSLFV
;
A
#
# COMPACT_ATOMS: atom_id res chain seq x y z
N MET A 1 -11.27 43.14 11.24
CA MET A 1 -9.99 42.42 11.03
C MET A 1 -10.20 41.03 11.60
N ASN A 2 -10.57 40.09 10.73
CA ASN A 2 -11.19 38.83 11.14
C ASN A 2 -10.09 37.84 11.51
N PHE A 3 -10.11 37.40 12.77
CA PHE A 3 -9.24 36.37 13.30
C PHE A 3 -9.64 35.02 12.69
N VAL A 4 -8.87 34.56 11.71
CA VAL A 4 -8.90 33.16 11.27
C VAL A 4 -8.13 32.37 12.32
N THR A 5 -8.85 31.85 13.32
CA THR A 5 -8.31 30.81 14.20
C THR A 5 -7.89 29.64 13.33
N ILE A 6 -6.59 29.42 13.27
CA ILE A 6 -5.92 28.33 12.59
C ILE A 6 -6.47 27.01 13.17
N SER A 7 -7.42 26.41 12.46
CA SER A 7 -7.98 25.06 12.71
C SER A 7 -6.97 23.92 12.47
N ALA A 8 -5.67 24.15 12.63
CA ALA A 8 -4.65 23.13 12.37
C ALA A 8 -4.14 22.43 13.63
N VAL A 9 -4.59 22.81 14.83
CA VAL A 9 -4.45 21.96 16.02
C VAL A 9 -5.60 20.96 16.01
N LEU A 10 -5.55 20.07 15.02
CA LEU A 10 -6.30 18.84 15.04
C LEU A 10 -5.38 17.71 14.60
N MET A 11 -4.26 17.54 15.34
CA MET A 11 -3.95 16.19 15.80
C MET A 11 -5.14 15.77 16.67
N VAL A 12 -6.26 15.40 16.05
CA VAL A 12 -7.08 14.38 16.68
C VAL A 12 -6.09 13.21 16.72
N ALA A 13 -5.68 12.80 17.91
CA ALA A 13 -5.60 11.37 18.15
C ALA A 13 -7.03 10.87 17.87
N GLY A 14 -7.34 10.73 16.57
CA GLY A 14 -8.60 10.20 16.11
C GLY A 14 -8.70 8.91 16.86
N ILE A 15 -9.74 8.78 17.66
CA ILE A 15 -10.24 7.45 17.98
C ILE A 15 -10.59 6.91 16.60
N VAL A 16 -9.61 6.27 15.95
CA VAL A 16 -9.81 5.62 14.68
C VAL A 16 -10.72 4.48 15.07
N ASN A 17 -12.00 4.60 14.77
CA ASN A 17 -12.79 3.42 14.47
C ASN A 17 -12.17 2.83 13.19
N ALA A 18 -10.97 2.25 13.34
CA ALA A 18 -10.30 1.50 12.31
C ALA A 18 -11.12 0.24 12.17
N GLU A 19 -12.14 0.30 11.33
CA GLU A 19 -12.86 -0.88 10.90
C GLU A 19 -11.83 -1.73 10.15
N ILE A 20 -11.36 -2.79 10.80
CA ILE A 20 -10.47 -3.76 10.17
C ILE A 20 -11.29 -4.43 9.07
N LYS A 21 -10.91 -4.17 7.81
CA LYS A 21 -11.52 -4.81 6.65
C LYS A 21 -10.60 -5.91 6.18
N PHE A 22 -11.14 -7.11 6.12
CA PHE A 22 -10.48 -8.29 5.62
C PHE A 22 -11.41 -8.92 4.59
N ASP A 23 -10.95 -9.06 3.36
CA ASP A 23 -11.68 -9.74 2.30
C ASP A 23 -10.77 -10.79 1.67
N THR A 24 -11.31 -11.96 1.42
CA THR A 24 -10.60 -13.06 0.75
C THR A 24 -11.53 -13.69 -0.26
N LYS A 25 -11.08 -13.74 -1.51
CA LYS A 25 -11.81 -14.35 -2.61
C LYS A 25 -10.99 -15.48 -3.20
N ASN A 26 -11.58 -16.66 -3.25
CA ASN A 26 -11.06 -17.78 -4.04
C ASN A 26 -11.67 -17.67 -5.45
N ILE A 27 -10.82 -17.49 -6.47
CA ILE A 27 -11.27 -17.11 -7.83
C ILE A 27 -11.34 -18.34 -8.76
N ALA A 28 -11.08 -19.54 -8.22
CA ALA A 28 -10.89 -20.85 -8.89
C ALA A 28 -9.48 -21.08 -9.43
N ASN A 29 -9.16 -22.33 -9.79
CA ASN A 29 -7.86 -22.75 -10.35
C ASN A 29 -6.60 -22.38 -9.53
N GLY A 30 -6.73 -22.31 -8.20
CA GLY A 30 -5.62 -21.92 -7.32
C GLY A 30 -5.37 -20.42 -7.25
N GLU A 31 -6.18 -19.62 -7.94
CA GLU A 31 -6.12 -18.15 -7.90
C GLU A 31 -6.83 -17.60 -6.66
N TYR A 32 -6.28 -16.53 -6.11
CA TYR A 32 -6.82 -15.86 -4.93
C TYR A 32 -6.67 -14.35 -5.04
N ALA A 33 -7.55 -13.64 -4.35
CA ALA A 33 -7.35 -12.24 -4.00
C ALA A 33 -7.56 -12.05 -2.50
N TYR A 34 -6.75 -11.18 -1.93
CA TYR A 34 -6.76 -10.83 -0.53
C TYR A 34 -6.62 -9.32 -0.36
N MET A 35 -7.44 -8.74 0.52
CA MET A 35 -7.36 -7.33 0.92
C MET A 35 -7.39 -7.22 2.44
N TYR A 36 -6.58 -6.30 2.96
CA TYR A 36 -6.53 -5.90 4.35
C TYR A 36 -6.41 -4.38 4.50
N HIS A 37 -7.12 -3.84 5.47
CA HIS A 37 -7.02 -2.44 5.85
C HIS A 37 -7.29 -2.26 7.35
N ASP A 38 -6.44 -1.49 8.04
CA ASP A 38 -6.58 -1.16 9.47
C ASP A 38 -6.56 0.36 9.75
N GLY A 39 -6.93 1.16 8.75
CA GLY A 39 -6.94 2.63 8.84
C GLY A 39 -5.58 3.28 8.57
N LEU A 40 -4.48 2.74 9.10
CA LEU A 40 -3.12 3.28 8.93
C LEU A 40 -2.29 2.54 7.87
N SER A 41 -2.63 1.29 7.61
CA SER A 41 -1.99 0.43 6.62
C SER A 41 -3.03 -0.22 5.72
N SER A 42 -2.58 -0.65 4.55
CA SER A 42 -3.35 -1.57 3.73
C SER A 42 -2.44 -2.54 3.02
N LYS A 43 -3.03 -3.67 2.63
CA LYS A 43 -2.42 -4.63 1.72
C LYS A 43 -3.48 -5.17 0.78
N ASP A 44 -3.14 -5.24 -0.49
CA ASP A 44 -3.92 -5.86 -1.54
C ASP A 44 -3.00 -6.81 -2.29
N GLU A 45 -3.44 -8.04 -2.55
CA GLU A 45 -2.64 -9.07 -3.21
C GLU A 45 -3.55 -9.96 -4.05
N THR A 46 -3.07 -10.33 -5.23
CA THR A 46 -3.71 -11.31 -6.11
C THR A 46 -2.67 -12.31 -6.59
N GLY A 47 -2.95 -13.60 -6.41
CA GLY A 47 -2.19 -14.69 -7.00
C GLY A 47 -2.98 -15.31 -8.15
N LYS A 48 -2.31 -15.50 -9.29
CA LYS A 48 -2.89 -16.12 -10.49
C LYS A 48 -1.87 -16.98 -11.22
N LEU A 49 -2.33 -17.77 -12.19
CA LEU A 49 -1.43 -18.46 -13.12
C LEU A 49 -1.21 -17.61 -14.38
N ASP A 50 0.02 -17.56 -14.88
CA ASP A 50 0.31 -16.98 -16.19
C ASP A 50 -0.07 -17.94 -17.33
N SER A 51 0.19 -17.53 -18.58
CA SER A 51 -0.09 -18.35 -19.77
C SER A 51 0.73 -19.64 -19.86
N GLU A 52 1.84 -19.72 -19.13
CA GLU A 52 2.73 -20.89 -19.07
C GLU A 52 2.38 -21.79 -17.87
N GLY A 53 1.43 -21.38 -17.02
CA GLY A 53 1.04 -22.10 -15.81
C GLY A 53 1.93 -21.81 -14.61
N ASN A 54 2.79 -20.78 -14.64
CA ASN A 54 3.56 -20.35 -13.48
C ASN A 54 2.72 -19.48 -12.56
N SER A 55 2.97 -19.58 -11.25
CA SER A 55 2.34 -18.70 -10.27
C SER A 55 2.93 -17.29 -10.38
N VAL A 56 2.05 -16.30 -10.51
CA VAL A 56 2.38 -14.88 -10.48
C VAL A 56 1.55 -14.21 -9.40
N VAL A 57 2.23 -13.56 -8.45
CA VAL A 57 1.60 -12.80 -7.38
C VAL A 57 1.87 -11.32 -7.59
N THR A 58 0.83 -10.52 -7.64
CA THR A 58 0.93 -9.06 -7.71
C THR A 58 0.24 -8.45 -6.51
N GLY A 59 0.82 -7.41 -5.95
CA GLY A 59 0.17 -6.71 -4.85
C GLY A 59 0.75 -5.36 -4.55
N GLN A 60 0.14 -4.74 -3.55
CA GLN A 60 0.57 -3.47 -3.00
C GLN A 60 0.37 -3.51 -1.48
N TYR A 61 1.31 -2.93 -0.73
CA TYR A 61 1.04 -2.56 0.65
C TYR A 61 1.48 -1.12 0.90
N ARG A 62 0.82 -0.48 1.84
CA ARG A 62 1.15 0.88 2.28
C ARG A 62 1.24 0.96 3.79
N TYR A 63 2.15 1.78 4.28
CA TYR A 63 2.30 2.07 5.70
C TYR A 63 2.88 3.47 5.90
N VAL A 64 2.56 4.06 7.05
CA VAL A 64 3.08 5.38 7.44
C VAL A 64 4.20 5.19 8.45
N LEU A 65 5.32 5.89 8.24
CA LEU A 65 6.45 5.95 9.18
C LEU A 65 6.91 7.40 9.32
N GLY A 66 6.62 8.00 10.47
CA GLY A 66 6.81 9.44 10.68
C GLY A 66 5.90 10.27 9.77
N ASP A 67 6.45 11.26 9.09
CA ASP A 67 5.73 12.16 8.16
C ASP A 67 5.69 11.63 6.71
N LYS A 68 6.11 10.38 6.50
CA LYS A 68 6.20 9.75 5.17
C LYS A 68 5.29 8.54 5.07
N GLU A 69 4.62 8.43 3.94
CA GLU A 69 3.89 7.23 3.52
C GLU A 69 4.73 6.44 2.54
N TYR A 70 4.84 5.14 2.77
CA TYR A 70 5.57 4.22 1.92
C TYR A 70 4.56 3.35 1.19
N VAL A 71 4.59 3.41 -0.14
CA VAL A 71 3.77 2.57 -1.01
C VAL A 71 4.67 1.58 -1.71
N VAL A 72 4.48 0.28 -1.46
CA VAL A 72 5.26 -0.77 -2.09
C VAL A 72 4.35 -1.57 -3.00
N THR A 73 4.56 -1.47 -4.32
CA THR A 73 3.92 -2.31 -5.33
C THR A 73 4.90 -3.39 -5.75
N TYR A 74 4.45 -4.62 -5.94
CA TYR A 74 5.36 -5.73 -6.26
C TYR A 74 4.72 -6.75 -7.19
N THR A 75 5.60 -7.44 -7.92
CA THR A 75 5.31 -8.67 -8.66
C THR A 75 6.29 -9.75 -8.19
N ALA A 76 5.78 -10.91 -7.81
CA ALA A 76 6.56 -12.12 -7.63
C ALA A 76 6.22 -13.08 -8.77
N ASP A 77 7.23 -13.52 -9.51
CA ASP A 77 7.10 -14.44 -10.65
C ASP A 77 8.28 -15.43 -10.67
N LYS A 78 8.40 -16.19 -11.77
CA LYS A 78 9.48 -17.17 -11.96
C LYS A 78 10.90 -16.57 -11.89
N ASP A 79 11.04 -15.27 -12.10
CA ASP A 79 12.31 -14.56 -12.13
C ASP A 79 12.58 -13.84 -10.80
N GLY A 80 11.74 -14.04 -9.77
CA GLY A 80 11.95 -13.54 -8.42
C GLY A 80 10.97 -12.45 -8.01
N PHE A 81 11.39 -11.62 -7.04
CA PHE A 81 10.56 -10.57 -6.45
C PHE A 81 10.97 -9.19 -6.95
N HIS A 82 10.03 -8.46 -7.54
CA HIS A 82 10.24 -7.17 -8.22
C HIS A 82 9.44 -6.06 -7.54
N PRO A 83 9.92 -5.49 -6.41
CA PRO A 83 9.24 -4.40 -5.74
C PRO A 83 9.62 -3.04 -6.33
N LYS A 84 8.62 -2.16 -6.37
CA LYS A 84 8.75 -0.72 -6.55
C LYS A 84 8.24 -0.03 -5.29
N ILE A 85 9.08 0.82 -4.72
CA ILE A 85 8.79 1.60 -3.51
C ILE A 85 8.62 3.05 -3.93
N THR A 86 7.46 3.62 -3.67
CA THR A 86 7.16 5.05 -3.81
C THR A 86 7.04 5.65 -2.41
N ILE A 87 7.89 6.63 -2.11
CA ILE A 87 7.83 7.37 -0.85
C ILE A 87 7.07 8.66 -1.10
N LEU A 88 5.97 8.85 -0.38
CA LEU A 88 5.13 10.03 -0.43
C LEU A 88 5.37 10.87 0.84
N GLU A 89 5.50 12.17 0.65
CA GLU A 89 5.67 13.14 1.72
C GLU A 89 4.65 14.27 1.56
N TYR A 90 4.05 14.69 2.68
CA TYR A 90 3.13 15.82 2.71
C TYR A 90 3.92 17.12 2.81
N GLU A 91 4.07 17.82 1.68
CA GLU A 91 4.67 19.16 1.65
C GLU A 91 3.62 20.23 1.34
N LEU A 92 3.47 21.21 2.24
CA LEU A 92 2.61 22.40 2.02
C LEU A 92 1.16 22.04 1.60
N GLY A 93 0.60 20.98 2.18
CA GLY A 93 -0.78 20.54 1.91
C GLY A 93 -0.96 19.74 0.61
N ARG A 94 0.12 19.34 -0.07
CA ARG A 94 0.09 18.47 -1.25
C ARG A 94 0.95 17.23 -1.04
N MET A 95 0.41 16.07 -1.43
CA MET A 95 1.19 14.84 -1.57
C MET A 95 2.18 14.94 -2.71
N ARG A 96 3.45 14.66 -2.42
CA ARG A 96 4.52 14.63 -3.41
C ARG A 96 5.27 13.31 -3.34
N VAL A 97 5.63 12.80 -4.51
CA VAL A 97 6.60 11.70 -4.60
C VAL A 97 7.96 12.29 -4.22
N HIS A 98 8.47 11.86 -3.06
CA HIS A 98 9.80 12.21 -2.60
C HIS A 98 10.86 11.38 -3.35
N SER A 99 10.61 10.08 -3.51
CA SER A 99 11.53 9.17 -4.22
C SER A 99 10.82 7.93 -4.73
N GLU A 100 11.38 7.33 -5.78
CA GLU A 100 11.03 5.98 -6.25
C GLU A 100 12.27 5.08 -6.24
N VAL A 101 12.13 3.88 -5.69
CA VAL A 101 13.19 2.87 -5.62
C VAL A 101 12.69 1.59 -6.29
N PHE A 102 13.52 1.02 -7.16
CA PHE A 102 13.28 -0.26 -7.82
C PHE A 102 14.29 -1.27 -7.29
N LEU A 103 13.81 -2.41 -6.83
CA LEU A 103 14.65 -3.53 -6.45
C LEU A 103 14.23 -4.75 -7.29
N SER A 104 15.17 -5.66 -7.52
CA SER A 104 14.87 -7.00 -8.00
C SER A 104 15.68 -7.97 -7.16
N LEU A 105 14.99 -8.89 -6.50
CA LEU A 105 15.60 -9.92 -5.67
C LEU A 105 15.34 -11.27 -6.33
N PHE A 106 16.42 -11.84 -6.87
CA PHE A 106 16.46 -13.20 -7.40
C PHE A 106 16.69 -14.15 -6.21
N VAL A 107 15.82 -15.14 -6.01
CA VAL A 107 15.93 -16.17 -4.95
C VAL A 107 16.40 -17.47 -5.57
#